data_AF-A0A0S7Y6W7-F1
#
_entry.id   AF-A0A0S7Y6W7-F1
#
_cell.length_a   1.000
_cell.length_b   1.000
_cell.length_c   1.000
_cell.angle_alpha   90.00
_cell.angle_beta   90.00
_cell.angle_gamma   90.00
#
_symmetry.space_group_name_H-M   'P 1'
#
loop_
_entity.id
_entity.type
_entity.pdbx_description
1 polymer ?
#
loop_
_entity_poly.entity_id
_entity_poly.type
_entity_poly.pdbx_seq_one_letter_code
_entity_poly.pdbx_strand_id
1 'polypeptide(L)'
;MGTEGYFGTLPDGLQIYLEKVPRITVIGVGYPISQVDQGLVNALVDNEVYLVVNQSRLHLDPQTQGLKLVAEYPKAINPKDYQDKLLFFQLDKDFWQQ
;
A
#
# COMPACT_ATOMS: atom_id res chain seq x y z
N MET A 1 -24.06 10.54 -14.71
CA MET A 1 -23.84 9.11 -15.06
C MET A 1 -23.02 9.04 -16.33
N GLY A 2 -22.15 8.04 -16.38
CA GLY A 2 -21.05 7.86 -17.32
C GLY A 2 -19.72 7.96 -16.58
N THR A 3 -18.98 6.86 -16.45
CA THR A 3 -17.53 6.88 -16.19
C THR A 3 -16.86 5.69 -16.89
N GLU A 4 -16.23 5.94 -18.03
CA GLU A 4 -15.10 5.12 -18.47
C GLU A 4 -13.86 5.65 -17.73
N GLY A 5 -13.13 4.72 -17.10
CA GLY A 5 -12.00 4.99 -16.22
C GLY A 5 -11.79 3.75 -15.36
N TYR A 6 -10.54 3.35 -15.11
CA TYR A 6 -10.21 2.14 -14.35
C TYR A 6 -10.74 2.23 -12.90
N PHE A 7 -12.00 1.85 -12.67
CA PHE A 7 -12.54 1.60 -11.34
C PHE A 7 -11.73 0.45 -10.72
N GLY A 8 -11.10 0.68 -9.58
CA GLY A 8 -10.38 -0.38 -8.85
C GLY A 8 -8.86 -0.26 -8.82
N THR A 9 -8.29 0.95 -8.96
CA THR A 9 -6.94 1.16 -8.40
C THR A 9 -7.05 1.16 -6.87
N LEU A 10 -6.03 0.62 -6.21
CA LEU A 10 -6.07 0.42 -4.76
C LEU A 10 -6.36 1.70 -3.94
N PRO A 11 -5.85 2.88 -4.33
CA PRO A 11 -6.20 4.15 -3.69
C PRO A 11 -7.70 4.48 -3.76
N ASP A 12 -8.30 4.39 -4.96
CA ASP A 12 -9.72 4.73 -5.15
C ASP A 12 -10.64 3.79 -4.35
N GLY A 13 -10.28 2.50 -4.32
CA GLY A 13 -11.04 1.49 -3.58
C GLY A 13 -11.05 1.74 -2.07
N LEU A 14 -9.90 2.13 -1.49
CA LEU A 14 -9.82 2.48 -0.07
C LEU A 14 -10.49 3.82 0.23
N GLN A 15 -10.36 4.79 -0.67
CA GLN A 15 -10.92 6.12 -0.48
C GLN A 15 -12.45 6.08 -0.35
N ILE A 16 -13.16 5.22 -1.08
CA ILE A 16 -14.63 5.06 -0.93
C ILE A 16 -15.05 4.70 0.49
N TYR A 17 -14.28 3.85 1.19
CA TYR A 17 -14.61 3.43 2.55
C TYR A 17 -14.11 4.42 3.61
N LEU A 18 -13.02 5.13 3.31
CA LEU A 18 -12.31 5.98 4.28
C LEU A 18 -12.64 7.47 4.13
N GLU A 19 -13.36 7.88 3.09
CA GLU A 19 -13.72 9.29 2.79
C GLU A 19 -14.31 10.02 3.99
N LYS A 20 -15.12 9.33 4.80
CA LYS A 20 -15.82 9.91 5.96
C LYS A 20 -15.07 9.73 7.27
N VAL A 21 -13.92 9.06 7.27
CA VAL A 21 -13.13 8.84 8.48
C VAL A 21 -12.12 9.99 8.60
N PRO A 22 -12.28 10.87 9.59
CA PRO A 22 -11.38 12.01 9.73
C PRO A 22 -9.96 11.55 10.10
N ARG A 23 -8.96 12.30 9.64
CA ARG A 23 -7.52 12.06 9.91
C ARG A 23 -6.97 10.78 9.24
N ILE A 24 -7.62 10.30 8.19
CA ILE A 24 -7.06 9.29 7.30
C ILE A 24 -6.91 9.91 5.91
N THR A 25 -5.70 9.87 5.38
CA THR A 25 -5.38 10.33 4.04
C THR A 25 -4.91 9.14 3.22
N VAL A 26 -5.58 8.88 2.10
CA VAL A 26 -5.19 7.83 1.15
C VAL A 26 -4.44 8.50 0.00
N ILE A 27 -3.23 8.02 -0.28
CA ILE A 27 -2.42 8.49 -1.41
C ILE A 27 -2.10 7.33 -2.34
N GLY A 28 -2.08 7.61 -3.65
CA GLY A 28 -1.54 6.69 -4.64
C GLY A 28 -0.03 6.78 -4.72
N VAL A 29 0.64 5.63 -4.77
CA VAL A 29 2.08 5.52 -5.02
C VAL A 29 2.33 4.91 -6.39
N GLY A 30 3.54 5.12 -6.93
CA GLY A 30 3.94 4.64 -8.25
C GLY A 30 3.80 3.12 -8.44
N TYR A 31 3.78 2.68 -9.71
CA TYR A 31 3.69 1.28 -10.10
C TYR A 31 4.79 0.92 -11.12
N PRO A 32 5.53 -0.18 -10.95
CA PRO A 32 5.59 -1.06 -9.77
C PRO A 32 6.28 -0.38 -8.57
N ILE A 33 6.12 -0.95 -7.36
CA ILE A 33 6.78 -0.41 -6.16
C ILE A 33 8.21 -0.97 -6.09
N SER A 34 9.18 -0.21 -6.56
CA SER A 34 10.61 -0.53 -6.50
C SER A 34 11.35 0.15 -5.33
N GLN A 35 10.75 1.17 -4.73
CA GLN A 35 11.25 1.88 -3.55
C GLN A 35 10.07 2.45 -2.76
N VAL A 36 10.28 2.76 -1.48
CA VAL A 36 9.27 3.48 -0.69
C VAL A 36 9.18 4.93 -1.19
N ASP A 37 7.94 5.41 -1.41
CA ASP A 37 7.69 6.76 -1.89
C ASP A 37 8.10 7.81 -0.84
N GLN A 38 8.82 8.86 -1.27
CA GLN A 38 9.31 9.89 -0.35
C GLN A 38 8.16 10.64 0.35
N GLY A 39 6.98 10.74 -0.28
CA GLY A 39 5.78 11.30 0.34
C GLY A 39 5.31 10.48 1.54
N LEU A 40 5.43 9.15 1.48
CA LEU A 40 5.16 8.27 2.64
C LEU A 40 6.19 8.47 3.75
N VAL A 41 7.47 8.58 3.41
CA VAL A 41 8.54 8.84 4.39
C VAL A 41 8.34 10.20 5.07
N ASN A 42 8.05 11.25 4.29
CA ASN A 42 7.80 12.59 4.83
C ASN A 42 6.57 12.61 5.76
N ALA A 43 5.54 11.80 5.47
CA ALA A 43 4.35 11.71 6.30
C ALA A 43 4.60 11.05 7.67
N LEU A 44 5.70 10.29 7.85
CA LEU A 44 6.04 9.64 9.13
C LEU A 44 6.30 10.60 10.28
N VAL A 45 6.65 11.86 9.97
CA VAL A 45 6.92 12.90 10.97
C VAL A 45 5.73 13.07 11.91
N ASP A 46 4.54 13.23 11.33
CA ASP A 46 3.31 13.54 12.08
C ASP A 46 2.31 12.37 12.13
N ASN A 47 2.50 11.32 11.32
CA ASN A 47 1.51 10.27 11.12
C ASN A 47 2.07 8.86 11.34
N GLU A 48 1.17 7.91 11.58
CA GLU A 48 1.44 6.50 11.32
C GLU A 48 1.17 6.22 9.85
N VAL A 49 2.16 5.64 9.16
CA VAL A 49 2.11 5.47 7.71
C VAL A 49 2.07 3.99 7.38
N TYR A 50 1.14 3.64 6.49
CA TYR A 50 0.91 2.28 6.07
C TYR A 50 0.98 2.18 4.55
N LEU A 51 1.45 1.02 4.07
CA LEU A 51 1.48 0.67 2.66
C LEU A 51 0.65 -0.60 2.45
N VAL A 52 -0.36 -0.49 1.60
CA VAL A 52 -1.15 -1.63 1.14
C VAL A 52 -0.78 -1.90 -0.31
N VAL A 53 -0.33 -3.12 -0.61
CA VAL A 53 0.20 -3.46 -1.94
C VAL A 53 -0.06 -4.92 -2.27
N ASN A 54 -0.31 -5.22 -3.55
CA ASN A 54 -0.35 -6.60 -4.02
C ASN A 54 1.07 -7.19 -4.05
N GLN A 55 1.25 -8.41 -3.56
CA GLN A 55 2.54 -9.10 -3.56
C GLN A 55 3.18 -9.11 -4.96
N SER A 56 2.39 -9.33 -6.00
CA SER A 56 2.89 -9.32 -7.40
C SER A 56 3.45 -7.96 -7.88
N ARG A 57 3.19 -6.87 -7.14
CA ARG A 57 3.56 -5.48 -7.49
C ARG A 57 4.68 -4.92 -6.62
N LEU A 58 5.13 -5.69 -5.63
CA LEU A 58 6.20 -5.30 -4.70
C LEU A 58 7.54 -5.81 -5.23
N HIS A 59 8.34 -4.92 -5.79
CA HIS A 59 9.63 -5.21 -6.46
C HIS A 59 10.80 -4.65 -5.64
N LEU A 60 10.76 -4.87 -4.33
CA LEU A 60 11.78 -4.46 -3.37
C LEU A 60 11.86 -5.47 -2.23
N ASP A 61 12.94 -5.42 -1.44
CA ASP A 61 13.02 -6.14 -0.17
C ASP A 61 12.45 -5.26 0.97
N PRO A 62 11.31 -5.65 1.58
CA PRO A 62 10.67 -4.89 2.65
C PRO A 62 11.60 -4.54 3.81
N GLN A 63 12.50 -5.45 4.20
CA GLN A 63 13.35 -5.24 5.36
C GLN A 63 14.39 -4.14 5.12
N THR A 64 14.92 -4.07 3.89
CA THR A 64 15.89 -3.04 3.49
C THR A 64 15.25 -1.67 3.24
N GLN A 65 13.93 -1.58 3.31
CA GLN A 65 13.14 -0.37 3.04
C GLN A 65 12.30 0.04 4.26
N GLY A 66 12.62 -0.47 5.45
CA GLY A 66 11.90 -0.12 6.68
C GLY A 66 10.41 -0.46 6.62
N LEU A 67 10.02 -1.55 5.97
CA LEU A 67 8.63 -2.02 5.92
C LEU A 67 8.42 -3.21 6.86
N LYS A 68 7.56 -3.02 7.86
CA LYS A 68 7.13 -4.06 8.81
C LYS A 68 5.82 -4.67 8.32
N LEU A 69 5.82 -5.96 8.00
CA LEU A 69 4.59 -6.65 7.60
C LEU A 69 3.65 -6.77 8.80
N VAL A 70 2.45 -6.20 8.69
CA VAL A 70 1.41 -6.26 9.73
C VAL A 70 0.45 -7.40 9.46
N ALA A 71 0.01 -7.55 8.21
CA ALA A 71 -0.90 -8.61 7.80
C ALA A 71 -0.74 -8.96 6.32
N GLU A 72 -1.12 -10.18 5.97
CA GLU A 72 -1.30 -10.61 4.58
C GLU A 72 -2.69 -11.20 4.38
N TYR A 73 -3.31 -10.89 3.25
CA TYR A 73 -4.64 -11.36 2.88
C TYR A 73 -4.57 -12.10 1.55
N PRO A 74 -4.70 -13.44 1.55
CA PRO A 74 -4.65 -14.22 0.32
C PRO A 74 -5.83 -13.89 -0.60
N LYS A 75 -5.58 -13.78 -1.91
CA LYS A 75 -6.63 -13.62 -2.92
C LYS A 75 -7.14 -14.97 -3.41
N ALA A 76 -8.09 -14.95 -4.34
CA ALA A 76 -8.47 -16.15 -5.07
C ALA A 76 -7.27 -16.75 -5.80
N ILE A 77 -7.18 -18.08 -5.79
CA ILE A 77 -6.21 -18.84 -6.56
C ILE A 77 -6.59 -18.68 -8.05
N ASN A 78 -5.63 -18.31 -8.88
CA ASN A 78 -5.88 -18.21 -10.31
C ASN A 78 -5.87 -19.61 -10.97
N PRO A 79 -6.32 -19.74 -12.24
CA PRO A 79 -6.33 -21.04 -12.93
C PRO A 79 -4.96 -21.69 -13.17
N LYS A 80 -3.86 -21.02 -12.82
CA LYS A 80 -2.48 -21.52 -12.89
C LYS A 80 -1.93 -21.90 -11.52
N ASP A 81 -2.80 -22.12 -10.53
CA ASP A 81 -2.47 -22.44 -9.14
C ASP A 81 -1.60 -21.39 -8.44
N TYR A 82 -1.60 -20.15 -8.92
CA TYR A 82 -0.92 -19.03 -8.28
C TYR A 82 -1.90 -18.20 -7.45
N GLN A 83 -1.54 -17.96 -6.19
CA GLN A 83 -2.30 -17.13 -5.27
C GLN A 83 -1.51 -15.85 -4.97
N ASP A 84 -1.97 -14.73 -5.53
CA ASP A 84 -1.49 -13.40 -5.14
C ASP A 84 -2.02 -13.05 -3.74
N LYS A 85 -1.33 -12.14 -3.04
CA LYS A 85 -1.72 -11.68 -1.71
C LYS A 85 -1.80 -10.16 -1.69
N LEU A 86 -2.70 -9.63 -0.86
CA LEU A 86 -2.64 -8.24 -0.45
C LEU A 86 -1.80 -8.15 0.81
N LEU A 87 -0.70 -7.40 0.73
CA LEU A 87 0.22 -7.19 1.84
C LEU A 87 -0.08 -5.84 2.48
N PHE A 88 -0.14 -5.84 3.81
CA PHE A 88 -0.33 -4.64 4.62
C PHE A 88 0.92 -4.41 5.47
N PHE A 89 1.64 -3.35 5.15
CA PHE A 89 2.85 -2.94 5.83
C PHE A 89 2.63 -1.68 6.65
N GLN A 90 3.35 -1.58 7.76
CA GLN A 90 3.61 -0.34 8.46
C GLN A 90 5.03 0.11 8.14
N LEU A 91 5.22 1.41 7.90
CA LEU A 91 6.56 1.97 7.76
C LEU A 91 7.21 2.12 9.14
N ASP A 92 8.46 1.69 9.26
CA ASP A 92 9.22 1.70 10.49
C ASP A 92 9.83 3.10 10.74
N LYS A 93 9.30 3.83 11.72
CA LYS A 93 9.81 5.17 12.08
C LYS A 93 11.28 5.14 12.48
N ASP A 94 11.68 4.13 13.24
CA ASP A 94 13.05 4.02 13.76
C ASP A 94 14.07 3.71 12.66
N PHE A 95 13.63 3.14 11.54
CA PHE A 95 14.49 2.89 10.38
C PHE A 95 14.78 4.19 9.61
N TRP A 96 13.77 5.05 9.46
CA TRP A 96 13.84 6.25 8.60
C TRP A 96 14.26 7.52 9.35
N GLN A 97 14.34 7.50 10.68
CA GLN A 97 14.75 8.62 11.53
C GLN A 97 16.17 8.49 12.10
N GLN A 98 16.96 7.52 11.63
CA GLN A 98 18.41 7.41 11.89
C GLN A 98 19.19 8.43 11.05
#